data_AF-A0A8C7BQ41-F1
#
_entry.id   AF-A0A8C7BQ41-F1
#
_cell.length_a   1.000
_cell.length_b   1.000
_cell.length_c   1.000
_cell.angle_alpha   90.00
_cell.angle_beta   90.00
_cell.angle_gamma   90.00
#
_symmetry.space_group_name_H-M   'P 1'
#
loop_
_entity.id
_entity.type
_entity.pdbx_description
1 polymer ?
#
loop_
_entity_poly.entity_id
_entity_poly.type
_entity_poly.pdbx_seq_one_letter_code
_entity_poly.pdbx_strand_id
1 'polypeptide(L)'
;MRGPGQTDCAVAIGRPLGEVVTLQVLESSLSCRTGDMLLLWDRFTWRKTCGKLSGSTFSSKTNTLVVRQRRTRPEGGVVLRYGSRPASGTPHRDCDVQRFGPSGEIVSPSKSPHGSNLGGCRIFINVAPQARIAIHALTTDVGSGTGASYISIRDTHSLKTMTFHGQQALYWESEGSQAEMEFSQGFLEARASLRGWYWTLQSRVQETQWIASSRSWKREGG
;
A
#
# COMPACT_ATOMS: atom_id res chain seq x y z
N MET A 1 1.95 11.10 -13.66
CA MET A 1 0.50 11.33 -13.44
C MET A 1 0.08 12.78 -13.73
N ARG A 2 0.64 13.42 -14.76
CA ARG A 2 0.12 14.69 -15.31
C ARG A 2 -0.28 14.41 -16.75
N GLY A 3 -1.58 14.21 -16.95
CA GLY A 3 -2.20 14.15 -18.27
C GLY A 3 -3.49 14.97 -18.18
N PRO A 4 -3.70 15.95 -19.07
CA PRO A 4 -4.94 16.71 -19.08
C PRO A 4 -6.13 15.77 -19.35
N GLY A 5 -7.21 15.88 -18.56
CA GLY A 5 -8.47 15.17 -18.83
C GLY A 5 -8.75 13.91 -18.01
N GLN A 6 -7.93 13.51 -17.04
CA GLN A 6 -8.24 12.35 -16.21
C GLN A 6 -9.38 12.67 -15.22
N THR A 7 -10.55 12.10 -15.46
CA THR A 7 -11.74 12.26 -14.61
C THR A 7 -11.61 11.48 -13.29
N ASP A 8 -10.78 10.46 -13.25
CA ASP A 8 -10.48 9.65 -12.06
C ASP A 8 -8.99 9.72 -11.73
N CYS A 9 -8.65 10.25 -10.55
CA CYS A 9 -7.29 10.42 -10.07
C CYS A 9 -7.15 9.82 -8.69
N ALA A 10 -6.03 9.15 -8.41
CA ALA A 10 -5.73 8.61 -7.09
C ALA A 10 -4.29 8.93 -6.69
N VAL A 11 -4.10 9.33 -5.44
CA VAL A 11 -2.78 9.57 -4.82
C VAL A 11 -2.67 8.81 -3.51
N ALA A 12 -1.50 8.25 -3.25
CA ALA A 12 -1.17 7.65 -1.95
C ALA A 12 -0.27 8.63 -1.17
N ILE A 13 -0.63 8.88 0.08
CA ILE A 13 0.10 9.72 1.01
C ILE A 13 0.69 8.80 2.07
N GLY A 14 2.01 8.88 2.26
CA GLY A 14 2.75 8.11 3.25
C GLY A 14 3.47 9.02 4.24
N ARG A 15 3.44 8.65 5.52
CA ARG A 15 4.14 9.30 6.63
C ARG A 15 4.97 8.27 7.42
N PRO A 16 5.93 8.71 8.24
CA PRO A 16 6.64 7.83 9.17
C PRO A 16 5.70 6.96 10.01
N LEU A 17 6.18 5.77 10.38
CA LEU A 17 5.48 4.94 11.36
C LEU A 17 5.31 5.70 12.68
N GLY A 18 4.20 5.45 13.38
CA GLY A 18 3.84 6.18 14.60
C GLY A 18 3.14 7.51 14.36
N GLU A 19 2.97 7.93 13.12
CA GLU A 19 2.16 9.10 12.77
C GLU A 19 0.81 8.69 12.14
N VAL A 20 -0.13 9.62 12.18
CA VAL A 20 -1.36 9.61 11.36
C VAL A 20 -1.33 10.74 10.35
N VAL A 21 -1.99 10.54 9.21
CA VAL A 21 -2.17 11.55 8.16
C VAL A 21 -3.35 12.44 8.51
N THR A 22 -3.13 13.75 8.51
CA THR A 22 -4.22 14.74 8.56
C THR A 22 -4.41 15.35 7.19
N LEU A 23 -5.65 15.42 6.71
CA LEU A 23 -6.00 15.95 5.40
C LEU A 23 -7.03 17.07 5.55
N GLN A 24 -6.71 18.27 5.10
CA GLN A 24 -7.61 19.42 5.06
C GLN A 24 -8.02 19.68 3.60
N VAL A 25 -9.31 19.85 3.37
CA VAL A 25 -9.83 20.29 2.06
C VAL A 25 -9.88 21.81 2.05
N LEU A 26 -9.00 22.44 1.27
CA LEU A 26 -8.96 23.90 1.14
C LEU A 26 -10.09 24.37 0.24
N GLU A 27 -10.22 23.73 -0.93
CA GLU A 27 -11.20 24.08 -1.95
C GLU A 27 -11.78 22.79 -2.54
N SER A 28 -13.06 22.84 -2.91
CA SER A 28 -13.73 21.75 -3.61
C SER A 28 -14.85 22.28 -4.50
N SER A 29 -14.88 21.79 -5.74
CA SER A 29 -15.98 21.99 -6.68
C SER A 29 -16.76 20.70 -6.96
N LEU A 30 -16.57 19.64 -6.15
CA LEU A 30 -17.19 18.34 -6.39
C LEU A 30 -18.69 18.41 -6.11
N SER A 31 -19.51 17.90 -7.05
CA SER A 31 -20.96 17.84 -6.88
C SER A 31 -21.46 16.39 -6.81
N CYS A 32 -22.12 16.04 -5.70
CA CYS A 32 -22.80 14.75 -5.59
C CYS A 32 -23.86 14.56 -6.69
N ARG A 33 -24.47 15.65 -7.17
CA ARG A 33 -25.56 15.59 -8.16
C ARG A 33 -25.07 15.12 -9.52
N THR A 34 -23.84 15.50 -9.88
CA THR A 34 -23.19 15.07 -11.13
C THR A 34 -22.50 13.72 -10.98
N GLY A 35 -22.44 13.16 -9.77
CA GLY A 35 -21.75 11.91 -9.48
C GLY A 35 -20.27 12.06 -9.07
N ASP A 36 -19.81 13.29 -8.85
CA ASP A 36 -18.44 13.54 -8.37
C ASP A 36 -18.30 13.11 -6.90
N MET A 37 -17.14 12.56 -6.55
CA MET A 37 -16.88 12.07 -5.21
C MET A 37 -15.40 12.03 -4.87
N LEU A 38 -15.11 12.25 -3.59
CA LEU A 38 -13.81 12.03 -2.98
C LEU A 38 -13.89 10.77 -2.12
N LEU A 39 -13.01 9.81 -2.37
CA LEU A 39 -12.82 8.63 -1.56
C LEU A 39 -11.51 8.76 -0.81
N LEU A 40 -11.59 8.45 0.48
CA LEU A 40 -10.47 8.43 1.40
C LEU A 40 -10.42 7.01 1.97
N TRP A 41 -9.29 6.34 1.92
CA TRP A 41 -9.14 5.07 2.63
C TRP A 41 -7.74 4.90 3.18
N ASP A 42 -7.69 4.38 4.41
CA ASP A 42 -6.48 3.89 5.04
C ASP A 42 -6.55 2.37 5.16
N ARG A 43 -5.68 1.77 5.98
CA ARG A 43 -5.63 0.31 6.15
C ARG A 43 -6.87 -0.28 6.82
N PHE A 44 -7.54 0.51 7.65
CA PHE A 44 -8.59 0.02 8.55
C PHE A 44 -9.97 0.59 8.21
N THR A 45 -10.01 1.76 7.58
CA THR A 45 -11.23 2.52 7.35
C THR A 45 -11.25 3.11 5.96
N TRP A 46 -12.45 3.25 5.42
CA TRP A 46 -12.68 3.99 4.20
C TRP A 46 -13.86 4.93 4.39
N ARG A 47 -13.85 6.03 3.64
CA ARG A 47 -14.88 7.06 3.65
C ARG A 47 -15.08 7.58 2.24
N LYS A 48 -16.32 7.50 1.76
CA LYS A 48 -16.78 8.23 0.58
C LYS A 48 -17.42 9.54 1.04
N THR A 49 -17.09 10.63 0.38
CA THR A 49 -17.68 11.93 0.66
C THR A 49 -17.88 12.74 -0.63
N CYS A 50 -18.93 13.54 -0.65
CA CYS A 50 -19.24 14.51 -1.69
C CYS A 50 -20.09 15.60 -1.02
N GLY A 51 -20.11 16.82 -1.56
CA GLY A 51 -20.88 17.94 -1.00
C GLY A 51 -20.00 19.09 -0.51
N LYS A 52 -20.40 19.76 0.59
CA LYS A 52 -19.65 20.92 1.14
C LYS A 52 -18.37 20.45 1.84
N LEU A 53 -17.34 20.19 1.03
CA LEU A 53 -16.05 19.69 1.47
C LEU A 53 -15.08 20.80 1.88
N SER A 54 -15.17 22.00 1.30
CA SER A 54 -14.26 23.11 1.64
C SER A 54 -14.28 23.42 3.13
N GLY A 55 -13.10 23.46 3.75
CA GLY A 55 -12.91 23.67 5.19
C GLY A 55 -12.96 22.38 6.04
N SER A 56 -13.38 21.24 5.47
CA SER A 56 -13.41 19.98 6.20
C SER A 56 -12.01 19.42 6.45
N THR A 57 -11.84 18.70 7.56
CA THR A 57 -10.60 18.02 7.93
C THR A 57 -10.87 16.56 8.23
N PHE A 58 -9.96 15.70 7.80
CA PHE A 58 -9.98 14.26 7.99
C PHE A 58 -8.67 13.82 8.66
N SER A 59 -8.74 12.78 9.48
CA SER A 59 -7.57 12.11 10.03
C SER A 59 -7.66 10.63 9.72
N SER A 60 -6.58 10.05 9.22
CA SER A 60 -6.47 8.59 9.09
C SER A 60 -6.25 7.95 10.46
N LYS A 61 -6.39 6.62 10.51
CA LYS A 61 -6.02 5.76 11.64
C LYS A 61 -4.58 5.23 11.54
N THR A 62 -3.95 5.36 10.38
CA THR A 62 -2.57 4.90 10.13
C THR A 62 -1.72 5.99 9.48
N ASN A 63 -0.43 5.72 9.31
CA ASN A 63 0.53 6.58 8.64
C ASN A 63 0.36 6.66 7.11
N THR A 64 -0.68 6.01 6.55
CA THR A 64 -0.93 5.99 5.11
C THR A 64 -2.38 6.38 4.82
N LEU A 65 -2.60 7.19 3.79
CA LEU A 65 -3.92 7.56 3.32
C LEU A 65 -3.93 7.57 1.79
N VAL A 66 -4.86 6.83 1.18
CA VAL A 66 -5.14 6.96 -0.25
C VAL A 66 -6.32 7.90 -0.45
N VAL A 67 -6.13 8.83 -1.38
CA VAL A 67 -7.12 9.82 -1.77
C VAL A 67 -7.44 9.61 -3.25
N ARG A 68 -8.69 9.28 -3.56
CA ARG A 68 -9.17 9.16 -4.93
C ARG A 68 -10.27 10.15 -5.21
N GLN A 69 -10.09 10.94 -6.23
CA GLN A 69 -11.10 11.83 -6.76
C GLN A 69 -11.69 11.20 -8.02
N ARG A 70 -12.99 10.96 -8.00
CA ARG A 70 -13.75 10.64 -9.21
C ARG A 70 -14.60 11.85 -9.59
N ARG A 71 -14.48 12.27 -10.85
CA ARG A 71 -15.27 13.33 -11.47
C ARG A 71 -16.00 12.78 -12.68
N THR A 72 -17.05 13.47 -13.07
CA THR A 72 -17.80 13.18 -14.29
C THR A 72 -17.36 14.11 -15.43
N ARG A 73 -16.82 15.30 -15.09
CA ARG A 73 -16.28 16.29 -16.03
C ARG A 73 -14.82 16.63 -15.67
N PRO A 74 -13.98 17.05 -16.63
CA PRO A 74 -12.57 17.35 -16.39
C PRO A 74 -12.32 18.68 -15.66
N GLU A 75 -13.33 19.56 -15.57
CA GLU A 75 -13.25 20.86 -14.90
C GLU A 75 -13.33 20.77 -13.37
N GLY A 76 -12.72 21.72 -12.67
CA GLY A 76 -12.74 21.80 -11.21
C GLY A 76 -11.95 20.69 -10.52
N GLY A 77 -12.21 20.46 -9.23
CA GLY A 77 -11.55 19.40 -8.45
C GLY A 77 -11.50 19.71 -6.96
N VAL A 78 -10.46 19.18 -6.31
CA VAL A 78 -10.15 19.47 -4.90
C VAL A 78 -8.73 19.98 -4.74
N VAL A 79 -8.57 20.96 -3.86
CA VAL A 79 -7.26 21.39 -3.36
C VAL A 79 -7.12 20.89 -1.95
N LEU A 80 -6.08 20.09 -1.71
CA LEU A 80 -5.84 19.40 -0.45
C LEU A 80 -4.55 19.87 0.18
N ARG A 81 -4.57 20.05 1.50
CA ARG A 81 -3.37 20.17 2.33
C ARG A 81 -3.27 18.93 3.19
N TYR A 82 -2.12 18.27 3.17
CA TYR A 82 -1.86 17.14 4.06
C TYR A 82 -0.75 17.48 5.04
N GLY A 83 -0.78 16.80 6.18
CA GLY A 83 0.21 16.90 7.25
C GLY A 83 0.21 15.62 8.07
N SER A 84 0.93 15.64 9.19
CA SER A 84 0.95 14.51 10.11
C SER A 84 0.93 14.93 11.56
N ARG A 85 0.50 13.99 12.41
CA ARG A 85 0.48 14.11 13.86
C ARG A 85 0.89 12.77 14.48
N PRO A 86 1.46 12.75 15.69
CA PRO A 86 1.66 11.50 16.42
C PRO A 86 0.34 10.73 16.56
N ALA A 87 0.39 9.42 16.35
CA ALA A 87 -0.75 8.54 16.57
C ALA A 87 -1.04 8.44 18.08
N SER A 88 -2.33 8.38 18.44
CA SER A 88 -2.75 8.06 19.81
C SER A 88 -2.50 6.57 20.08
N GLY A 89 -1.29 6.25 20.55
CA GLY A 89 -0.80 4.88 20.78
C GLY A 89 0.25 4.44 19.74
N THR A 90 0.94 3.34 20.03
CA THR A 90 1.97 2.75 19.14
C THR A 90 1.44 1.47 18.47
N PRO A 91 0.72 1.57 17.34
CA PRO A 91 0.26 0.38 16.61
C PRO A 91 1.39 -0.37 15.89
N HIS A 92 2.61 0.17 15.90
CA HIS A 92 3.80 -0.39 15.27
C HIS A 92 4.83 -0.79 16.34
N ARG A 93 5.64 -1.79 16.01
CA ARG A 93 6.79 -2.23 16.79
C ARG A 93 8.04 -1.51 16.29
N ASP A 94 9.08 -1.44 17.12
CA ASP A 94 10.35 -0.77 16.77
C ASP A 94 11.05 -1.40 15.55
N CYS A 95 10.82 -2.69 15.32
CA CYS A 95 11.34 -3.40 14.15
C CYS A 95 10.44 -3.34 12.92
N ASP A 96 9.26 -2.71 13.01
CA ASP A 96 8.40 -2.56 11.85
C ASP A 96 9.02 -1.57 10.87
N VAL A 97 8.88 -1.87 9.58
CA VAL A 97 9.50 -1.10 8.51
C VAL A 97 8.45 -0.67 7.50
N GLN A 98 8.47 0.60 7.11
CA GLN A 98 7.66 1.12 6.03
C GLN A 98 8.49 1.28 4.76
N ARG A 99 7.95 0.81 3.64
CA ARG A 99 8.50 0.97 2.30
C ARG A 99 7.48 1.68 1.40
N PHE A 100 7.98 2.62 0.62
CA PHE A 100 7.24 3.36 -0.38
C PHE A 100 7.98 3.31 -1.71
N GLY A 101 7.26 3.42 -2.82
CA GLY A 101 7.86 3.54 -4.16
C GLY A 101 7.60 2.32 -5.04
N PRO A 102 7.95 2.38 -6.32
CA PRO A 102 7.58 1.37 -7.31
C PRO A 102 8.36 0.06 -7.18
N SER A 103 9.52 0.08 -6.54
CA SER A 103 10.33 -1.11 -6.26
C SER A 103 11.21 -0.86 -5.05
N GLY A 104 11.75 -1.93 -4.50
CA GLY A 104 12.68 -1.84 -3.37
C GLY A 104 13.10 -3.20 -2.86
N GLU A 105 14.16 -3.18 -2.06
CA GLU A 105 14.69 -4.37 -1.43
C GLU A 105 13.88 -4.74 -0.17
N ILE A 106 13.71 -6.05 0.02
CA ILE A 106 13.16 -6.66 1.23
C ILE A 106 14.30 -7.37 1.94
N VAL A 107 14.55 -6.99 3.19
CA VAL A 107 15.48 -7.67 4.08
C VAL A 107 14.73 -7.97 5.37
N SER A 108 14.87 -9.20 5.87
CA SER A 108 14.25 -9.62 7.13
C SER A 108 14.68 -8.67 8.27
N PRO A 109 13.74 -8.18 9.09
CA PRO A 109 14.06 -7.35 10.25
C PRO A 109 14.96 -8.11 11.23
N SER A 110 15.94 -7.42 11.82
CA SER A 110 16.75 -7.97 12.92
C SER A 110 16.07 -7.73 14.26
N LYS A 111 16.25 -8.65 15.22
CA LYS A 111 15.81 -8.45 16.60
C LYS A 111 16.50 -7.20 17.18
N SER A 112 15.74 -6.29 17.79
CA SER A 112 16.33 -5.12 18.42
C SER A 112 17.20 -5.55 19.61
N PRO A 113 18.37 -4.92 19.84
CA PRO A 113 19.25 -5.26 20.96
C PRO A 113 18.62 -4.91 22.33
N HIS A 114 17.59 -4.06 22.36
CA HIS A 114 16.85 -3.66 23.57
C HIS A 114 15.70 -4.59 23.95
N GLY A 115 15.55 -5.74 23.26
CA GLY A 115 14.88 -6.90 23.84
C GLY A 115 13.45 -6.70 24.31
N SER A 116 12.53 -6.31 23.43
CA SER A 116 11.08 -6.39 23.73
C SER A 116 10.20 -6.45 22.47
N ASN A 117 10.64 -7.10 21.39
CA ASN A 117 9.70 -7.45 20.31
C ASN A 117 8.82 -8.61 20.80
N LEU A 118 7.84 -8.31 21.66
CA LEU A 118 6.77 -9.24 21.99
C LEU A 118 5.94 -9.43 20.70
N GLY A 119 6.17 -10.56 20.03
CA GLY A 119 5.62 -10.92 18.72
C GLY A 119 6.53 -10.59 17.53
N GLY A 120 6.02 -10.85 16.32
CA GLY A 120 6.77 -10.72 15.06
C GLY A 120 7.13 -9.28 14.63
N CYS A 121 7.78 -9.12 13.49
CA CYS A 121 8.08 -7.81 12.88
C CYS A 121 7.40 -7.70 11.52
N ARG A 122 6.97 -6.51 11.12
CA ARG A 122 6.22 -6.30 9.89
C ARG A 122 6.92 -5.36 8.93
N ILE A 123 6.82 -5.66 7.64
CA ILE A 123 7.18 -4.77 6.56
C ILE A 123 5.90 -4.35 5.85
N PHE A 124 5.64 -3.06 5.79
CA PHE A 124 4.53 -2.47 5.05
C PHE A 124 5.04 -1.95 3.71
N ILE A 125 4.42 -2.36 2.62
CA ILE A 125 4.79 -1.93 1.26
C ILE A 125 3.61 -1.18 0.66
N ASN A 126 3.86 0.06 0.27
CA ASN A 126 2.86 0.94 -0.32
C ASN A 126 3.35 1.48 -1.66
N VAL A 127 2.66 1.11 -2.73
CA VAL A 127 2.95 1.56 -4.09
C VAL A 127 1.89 2.54 -4.58
N ALA A 128 2.03 3.03 -5.81
CA ALA A 128 1.03 3.93 -6.40
C ALA A 128 -0.37 3.25 -6.41
N PRO A 129 -1.48 3.98 -6.16
CA PRO A 129 -2.81 3.38 -5.99
C PRO A 129 -3.31 2.50 -7.13
N GLN A 130 -2.82 2.74 -8.36
CA GLN A 130 -3.19 2.02 -9.57
C GLN A 130 -2.26 0.84 -9.88
N ALA A 131 -1.22 0.61 -9.08
CA ALA A 131 -0.28 -0.47 -9.28
C ALA A 131 -0.62 -1.66 -8.37
N ARG A 132 -0.19 -2.85 -8.81
CA ARG A 132 -0.13 -4.06 -7.99
C ARG A 132 1.32 -4.30 -7.58
N ILE A 133 1.55 -5.20 -6.64
CA ILE A 133 2.85 -5.52 -6.06
C ILE A 133 3.17 -6.97 -6.42
N ALA A 134 4.38 -7.21 -6.90
CA ALA A 134 4.98 -8.53 -6.89
C ALA A 134 6.12 -8.55 -5.87
N ILE A 135 6.28 -9.66 -5.18
CA ILE A 135 7.35 -9.91 -4.22
C ILE A 135 8.04 -11.21 -4.63
N HIS A 136 9.36 -11.15 -4.71
CA HIS A 136 10.21 -12.34 -4.84
C HIS A 136 11.31 -12.29 -3.79
N ALA A 137 11.39 -13.32 -2.95
CA ALA A 137 12.37 -13.36 -1.88
C ALA A 137 12.90 -14.77 -1.63
N LEU A 138 14.12 -14.83 -1.11
CA LEU A 138 14.87 -16.04 -0.84
C LEU A 138 15.33 -16.03 0.61
N THR A 139 15.17 -17.16 1.29
CA THR A 139 15.74 -17.38 2.63
C THR A 139 17.24 -17.62 2.46
N THR A 140 18.05 -16.75 3.05
CA THR A 140 19.52 -16.78 2.94
C THR A 140 20.19 -17.54 4.08
N ASP A 141 19.51 -17.68 5.23
CA ASP A 141 19.94 -18.49 6.35
C ASP A 141 18.73 -19.18 6.98
N VAL A 142 18.76 -20.50 7.00
CA VAL A 142 17.78 -21.33 7.69
C VAL A 142 18.33 -21.50 9.10
N GLY A 143 18.02 -20.53 9.96
CA GLY A 143 18.46 -20.53 11.35
C GLY A 143 18.02 -21.79 12.12
N SER A 144 18.34 -21.90 13.42
CA SER A 144 17.96 -23.08 14.23
C SER A 144 16.46 -23.05 14.56
N GLY A 145 15.62 -23.30 13.55
CA GLY A 145 14.18 -23.10 13.61
C GLY A 145 13.46 -24.08 14.52
N THR A 146 12.68 -23.57 15.47
CA THR A 146 11.60 -24.30 16.11
C THR A 146 10.37 -24.33 15.18
N GLY A 147 9.48 -25.31 15.34
CA GLY A 147 8.35 -25.56 14.43
C GLY A 147 7.30 -24.44 14.28
N ALA A 148 7.46 -23.29 14.95
CA ALA A 148 6.56 -22.14 14.90
C ALA A 148 7.04 -20.98 13.99
N SER A 149 8.15 -21.15 13.27
CA SER A 149 8.67 -20.12 12.34
C SER A 149 7.82 -20.04 11.06
N TYR A 150 7.35 -18.83 10.76
CA TYR A 150 6.65 -18.50 9.52
C TYR A 150 6.90 -17.06 9.07
N ILE A 151 6.62 -16.84 7.79
CA ILE A 151 6.47 -15.53 7.16
C ILE A 151 5.06 -15.48 6.58
N SER A 152 4.28 -14.42 6.81
CA SER A 152 2.98 -14.25 6.16
C SER A 152 2.95 -12.98 5.33
N ILE A 153 2.29 -13.04 4.17
CA ILE A 153 2.08 -11.88 3.31
C ILE A 153 0.58 -11.69 3.14
N ARG A 154 0.09 -10.52 3.55
CA ARG A 154 -1.31 -10.13 3.48
C ARG A 154 -1.50 -9.00 2.48
N ASP A 155 -2.43 -9.20 1.56
CA ASP A 155 -2.95 -8.12 0.73
C ASP A 155 -3.92 -7.27 1.56
N THR A 156 -3.70 -5.96 1.65
CA THR A 156 -4.57 -5.07 2.42
C THR A 156 -5.92 -4.83 1.72
N HIS A 157 -5.97 -4.93 0.39
CA HIS A 157 -7.18 -4.72 -0.39
C HIS A 157 -8.14 -5.92 -0.30
N SER A 158 -7.63 -7.13 -0.54
CA SER A 158 -8.46 -8.36 -0.53
C SER A 158 -8.50 -9.06 0.82
N LEU A 159 -7.66 -8.62 1.77
CA LEU A 159 -7.43 -9.25 3.08
C LEU A 159 -6.92 -10.70 3.01
N LYS A 160 -6.61 -11.20 1.81
CA LYS A 160 -6.03 -12.53 1.60
C LYS A 160 -4.65 -12.58 2.21
N THR A 161 -4.41 -13.62 2.99
CA THR A 161 -3.13 -13.86 3.65
C THR A 161 -2.57 -15.18 3.15
N MET A 162 -1.30 -15.18 2.74
CA MET A 162 -0.57 -16.39 2.37
C MET A 162 0.58 -16.56 3.35
N THR A 163 0.66 -17.74 3.95
CA THR A 163 1.66 -18.06 4.96
C THR A 163 2.68 -19.02 4.40
N PHE A 164 3.94 -18.75 4.72
CA PHE A 164 5.12 -19.45 4.25
C PHE A 164 5.86 -20.07 5.42
N HIS A 165 6.11 -21.37 5.35
CA HIS A 165 6.80 -22.16 6.36
C HIS A 165 7.95 -22.93 5.70
N GLY A 166 9.16 -22.78 6.23
CA GLY A 166 10.33 -23.54 5.76
C GLY A 166 10.72 -23.36 4.28
N GLN A 167 10.03 -22.50 3.52
CA GLN A 167 10.34 -22.28 2.11
C GLN A 167 11.64 -21.48 1.95
N GLN A 168 12.47 -21.93 1.00
CA GLN A 168 13.72 -21.26 0.63
C GLN A 168 13.51 -20.10 -0.35
N ALA A 169 12.39 -20.11 -1.07
CA ALA A 169 12.02 -19.09 -2.05
C ALA A 169 10.52 -18.85 -1.99
N LEU A 170 10.10 -17.59 -2.14
CA LEU A 170 8.70 -17.21 -2.27
C LEU A 170 8.50 -16.25 -3.44
N TYR A 171 7.38 -16.44 -4.12
CA TYR A 171 6.82 -15.51 -5.08
C TYR A 171 5.38 -15.20 -4.68
N TRP A 172 5.00 -13.93 -4.71
CA TRP A 172 3.67 -13.49 -4.34
C TRP A 172 3.25 -12.26 -5.13
N GLU A 173 1.97 -12.17 -5.49
CA GLU A 173 1.39 -10.99 -6.12
C GLU A 173 0.17 -10.50 -5.34
N SER A 174 0.04 -9.19 -5.22
CA SER A 174 -1.15 -8.55 -4.68
C SER A 174 -2.23 -8.36 -5.75
N GLU A 175 -3.47 -8.18 -5.33
CA GLU A 175 -4.57 -7.58 -6.07
C GLU A 175 -4.59 -6.05 -5.90
N GLY A 176 -4.08 -5.53 -4.76
CA GLY A 176 -4.05 -4.10 -4.42
C GLY A 176 -2.68 -3.42 -4.45
N SER A 177 -2.64 -2.15 -4.04
CA SER A 177 -1.42 -1.33 -3.97
C SER A 177 -0.74 -1.32 -2.59
N GLN A 178 -1.18 -2.19 -1.69
CA GLN A 178 -0.73 -2.23 -0.29
C GLN A 178 -0.57 -3.69 0.17
N ALA A 179 0.60 -4.01 0.71
CA ALA A 179 0.92 -5.33 1.26
C ALA A 179 1.53 -5.22 2.65
N GLU A 180 1.23 -6.19 3.51
CA GLU A 180 1.79 -6.35 4.85
C GLU A 180 2.47 -7.70 4.93
N MET A 181 3.78 -7.71 5.15
CA MET A 181 4.58 -8.92 5.32
C MET A 181 4.99 -9.05 6.79
N GLU A 182 4.57 -10.11 7.47
CA GLU A 182 4.92 -10.39 8.86
C GLU A 182 5.97 -11.50 8.95
N PHE A 183 7.00 -11.26 9.75
CA PHE A 183 7.98 -12.24 10.19
C PHE A 183 7.63 -12.65 11.61
N SER A 184 7.26 -13.91 11.81
CA SER A 184 6.89 -14.44 13.12
C SER A 184 8.00 -14.25 14.16
N GLN A 185 7.63 -14.27 15.45
CA GLN A 185 8.60 -14.26 16.52
C GLN A 185 9.60 -15.42 16.41
N GLY A 186 9.12 -16.62 16.08
CA GLY A 186 9.98 -17.80 15.88
C GLY A 186 10.98 -17.64 14.74
N PHE A 187 10.62 -16.94 13.66
CA PHE A 187 11.55 -16.61 12.57
C PHE A 187 12.71 -15.73 13.06
N LEU A 188 12.39 -14.69 13.83
CA LEU A 188 13.36 -13.75 14.37
C LEU A 188 14.26 -14.39 15.44
N GLU A 189 13.71 -15.26 16.28
CA GLU A 189 14.44 -15.99 17.33
C GLU A 189 15.38 -17.05 16.75
N ALA A 190 14.98 -17.71 15.66
CA ALA A 190 15.84 -18.63 14.93
C ALA A 190 17.04 -17.95 14.28
N ARG A 191 17.07 -16.61 14.22
CA ARG A 191 18.05 -15.81 13.46
C ARG A 191 18.06 -16.16 11.96
N ALA A 192 16.92 -16.63 11.45
CA ALA A 192 16.77 -16.85 10.02
C ALA A 192 16.84 -15.50 9.28
N SER A 193 17.33 -15.54 8.05
CA SER A 193 17.44 -14.35 7.21
C SER A 193 16.74 -14.55 5.88
N LEU A 194 16.10 -13.49 5.39
CA LEU A 194 15.45 -13.46 4.09
C LEU A 194 15.83 -12.18 3.36
N ARG A 195 16.11 -12.33 2.07
CA ARG A 195 16.43 -11.23 1.17
C ARG A 195 15.64 -11.35 -0.12
N GLY A 196 15.14 -10.23 -0.62
CA GLY A 196 14.33 -10.21 -1.83
C GLY A 196 14.09 -8.82 -2.36
N TRP A 197 13.17 -8.75 -3.32
CA TRP A 197 12.78 -7.52 -3.98
C TRP A 197 11.27 -7.48 -4.16
N TYR A 198 10.70 -6.28 -4.08
CA TYR A 198 9.36 -6.01 -4.57
C TYR A 198 9.41 -5.06 -5.75
N TRP A 199 8.40 -5.15 -6.61
CA TRP A 199 8.21 -4.21 -7.71
C TRP A 199 6.73 -4.07 -8.06
N THR A 200 6.40 -2.99 -8.77
CA THR A 200 5.05 -2.73 -9.24
C THR A 200 4.76 -3.51 -10.51
N LEU A 201 3.62 -4.19 -10.52
CA LEU A 201 2.98 -4.68 -11.73
C LEU A 201 1.99 -3.63 -12.25
N GLN A 202 1.77 -3.60 -13.56
CA GLN A 202 0.73 -2.76 -14.15
C GLN A 202 -0.67 -3.23 -13.68
N SER A 203 -1.61 -2.29 -13.60
CA SER A 203 -3.01 -2.64 -13.32
C SER A 203 -3.57 -3.49 -14.46
N ARG A 204 -4.34 -4.55 -14.11
CA ARG A 204 -5.00 -5.44 -15.10
C ARG A 204 -5.95 -4.68 -16.04
N VAL A 205 -6.46 -3.51 -15.61
CA VAL A 205 -7.32 -2.63 -16.44
C VAL A 205 -6.50 -1.92 -17.51
N GLN A 206 -5.27 -1.52 -17.20
CA GLN A 206 -4.35 -0.99 -18.20
C GLN A 206 -3.83 -2.09 -19.12
N GLU A 207 -3.51 -3.27 -18.58
CA GLU A 207 -3.05 -4.43 -19.33
C GLU A 207 -4.07 -4.88 -20.39
N THR A 208 -5.37 -4.91 -20.05
CA THR A 208 -6.44 -5.17 -21.04
C THR A 208 -6.56 -4.07 -22.10
N GLN A 209 -6.33 -2.80 -21.73
CA GLN A 209 -6.37 -1.67 -22.67
C GLN A 209 -5.16 -1.66 -23.62
N TRP A 210 -3.96 -2.02 -23.14
CA TRP A 210 -2.76 -2.23 -23.97
C TRP A 210 -2.91 -3.45 -24.91
N ILE A 211 -3.46 -4.56 -24.42
CA ILE A 211 -3.74 -5.74 -25.25
C ILE A 211 -4.82 -5.42 -26.31
N ALA A 212 -5.84 -4.63 -25.97
CA ALA A 212 -6.85 -4.18 -26.93
C ALA A 212 -6.28 -3.22 -27.98
N SER A 213 -5.44 -2.27 -27.58
CA SER A 213 -4.79 -1.30 -28.48
C SER A 213 -3.78 -1.97 -29.42
N SER A 214 -2.96 -2.90 -28.92
CA SER A 214 -2.00 -3.66 -29.75
C SER A 214 -2.69 -4.61 -30.74
N ARG A 215 -3.87 -5.15 -30.40
CA ARG A 215 -4.72 -5.90 -31.34
C ARG A 215 -5.41 -5.01 -32.38
N SER A 216 -5.63 -3.74 -32.08
CA SER A 216 -6.17 -2.75 -33.03
C SER A 216 -5.14 -2.39 -34.09
N TRP A 217 -3.89 -2.12 -33.66
CA TRP A 217 -2.77 -1.83 -34.56
C TRP A 217 -2.47 -2.98 -35.54
N LYS A 218 -2.62 -4.24 -35.12
CA LYS A 218 -2.47 -5.39 -36.02
C LYS A 218 -3.60 -5.55 -37.04
N ARG A 219 -4.72 -4.85 -36.90
CA ARG A 219 -5.87 -4.93 -37.82
C ARG A 219 -5.94 -3.79 -38.84
N GLU A 220 -5.24 -2.68 -38.60
CA GLU A 220 -5.19 -1.53 -39.54
C GLU A 220 -3.92 -1.52 -40.42
N GLY A 221 -3.00 -2.47 -40.21
CA GLY A 221 -1.74 -2.59 -40.97
C GLY A 221 -1.64 -3.83 -41.86
N GLY A 222 -2.75 -4.24 -42.49
CA GLY A 222 -2.82 -5.35 -43.45
C GLY A 222 -3.59 -4.96 -44.70
#